data_AF-A0A060Z9P4-F1
#
_entry.id   AF-A0A060Z9P4-F1
#
_cell.length_a   1.000
_cell.length_b   1.000
_cell.length_c   1.000
_cell.angle_alpha   90.00
_cell.angle_beta   90.00
_cell.angle_gamma   90.00
#
_symmetry.space_group_name_H-M   'P 1'
#
loop_
_entity.id
_entity.type
_entity.pdbx_description
1 polymer ?
#
loop_
_entity_poly.entity_id
_entity_poly.type
_entity_poly.pdbx_seq_one_letter_code
_entity_poly.pdbx_strand_id
1 'polypeptide(L)' 'MCNNLSLSQGGKKGENFDKFFTAAPSVLTPSDPDVLAAIDQEDFLGFSFINPELAPPTLTAI' A
#
# COMPACT_ATOMS: atom_id res chain seq x y z
N MET A 1 -12.91 29.94 9.28
CA MET A 1 -11.86 29.80 8.24
C MET A 1 -11.37 28.36 8.25
N CYS A 2 -12.16 27.42 7.74
CA CYS A 2 -11.68 26.06 7.45
C CYS A 2 -11.41 26.03 5.95
N ASN A 3 -10.13 25.89 5.60
CA ASN A 3 -9.64 26.04 4.24
C ASN A 3 -10.23 24.96 3.33
N ASN A 4 -10.73 25.40 2.18
CA ASN A 4 -10.85 24.61 0.96
C ASN A 4 -9.45 24.07 0.60
N LEU A 5 -9.08 22.92 1.15
CA LEU A 5 -8.03 22.11 0.57
C LEU A 5 -8.66 21.46 -0.67
N SER A 6 -8.38 22.05 -1.82
CA SER A 6 -8.53 21.38 -3.11
C SER A 6 -7.87 20.01 -2.98
N LEU A 7 -8.69 18.96 -2.87
CA LEU A 7 -8.24 17.58 -2.94
C LEU A 7 -7.60 17.44 -4.32
N SER A 8 -6.26 17.44 -4.35
CA SER A 8 -5.50 17.14 -5.56
C SER A 8 -6.12 15.91 -6.22
N GLN A 9 -6.73 16.12 -7.38
CA GLN A 9 -7.45 15.10 -8.14
C GLN A 9 -6.48 14.13 -8.84
N GLY A 10 -5.29 13.94 -8.28
CA GLY A 10 -4.17 13.18 -8.85
C GLY A 10 -3.88 11.84 -8.17
N GLY A 11 -4.56 11.49 -7.07
CA GLY A 11 -4.15 10.37 -6.21
C GLY A 11 -4.23 8.96 -6.81
N LYS A 12 -4.97 8.75 -7.92
CA LYS A 12 -5.22 7.41 -8.49
C LYS A 12 -4.59 7.16 -9.86
N LYS A 13 -4.11 8.20 -10.55
CA LYS A 13 -3.73 8.10 -11.97
C LYS A 13 -2.25 7.86 -12.22
N GLY A 14 -1.41 7.96 -11.18
CA GLY A 14 0.01 7.67 -11.29
C GLY A 14 0.81 8.67 -12.15
N GLU A 15 0.23 9.82 -12.50
CA GLU A 15 0.80 10.77 -13.47
C GLU A 15 2.17 11.34 -13.06
N ASN A 16 2.52 11.25 -11.77
CA ASN A 16 3.81 11.69 -11.22
C ASN A 16 4.82 10.54 -11.07
N PHE A 17 4.49 9.32 -11.53
CA PHE A 17 5.35 8.15 -11.47
C PHE A 17 5.90 7.80 -12.86
N ASP A 18 7.11 7.26 -12.90
CA ASP A 18 7.72 6.82 -14.16
C ASP A 18 6.88 5.71 -14.82
N LYS A 19 6.77 5.78 -16.14
CA LYS A 19 6.09 4.77 -16.97
C LYS A 19 6.72 3.39 -16.85
N PHE A 20 8.02 3.32 -16.55
CA PHE A 20 8.68 2.04 -16.29
C PHE A 20 7.97 1.24 -15.18
N PHE A 21 7.60 1.90 -14.07
CA PHE A 21 6.92 1.24 -12.96
C PHE A 21 5.42 1.08 -13.19
N THR A 22 4.76 2.06 -13.83
CA THR A 22 3.30 2.02 -14.03
C THR A 22 2.86 1.14 -15.20
N ALA A 23 3.76 0.79 -16.12
CA ALA A 23 3.50 -0.16 -17.20
C ALA A 23 3.68 -1.63 -16.78
N ALA A 24 4.41 -1.90 -15.69
CA ALA A 24 4.58 -3.24 -15.17
C ALA A 24 3.24 -3.78 -14.60
N PRO A 25 2.93 -5.07 -14.78
CA PRO A 25 1.72 -5.65 -14.19
C PRO A 25 1.79 -5.58 -12.67
N SER A 26 0.67 -5.24 -12.03
CA SER A 26 0.54 -5.20 -10.57
C SER A 26 0.36 -6.61 -10.00
N VAL A 27 1.38 -7.45 -10.14
CA VAL A 27 1.41 -8.84 -9.66
C VAL A 27 2.56 -9.04 -8.69
N LEU A 28 2.34 -9.89 -7.68
CA LEU A 28 3.40 -10.29 -6.76
C LEU A 28 4.29 -11.34 -7.41
N THR A 29 5.60 -11.20 -7.26
CA THR A 29 6.53 -12.28 -7.58
C THR A 29 6.21 -13.50 -6.70
N PRO A 30 6.03 -14.70 -7.27
CA PRO A 30 5.80 -15.91 -6.47
C PRO A 30 6.94 -16.13 -5.49
N SER A 31 6.61 -16.51 -4.26
CA SER A 31 7.61 -16.84 -3.24
C SER A 31 8.23 -18.21 -3.52
N ASP A 32 9.54 -18.32 -3.27
CA ASP A 32 10.28 -19.58 -3.35
C ASP A 32 10.14 -20.35 -2.03
N PRO A 33 9.63 -21.61 -2.03
CA PRO A 33 9.44 -22.39 -0.81
C PRO A 33 10.71 -22.65 0.00
N ASP A 34 11.85 -22.85 -0.67
CA ASP A 34 13.12 -23.17 0.01
C ASP A 34 13.68 -21.92 0.69
N VAL A 35 13.51 -20.75 0.05
CA VAL A 35 13.84 -19.46 0.65
C VAL A 35 12.96 -19.19 1.87
N LEU A 36 11.65 -19.42 1.76
CA LEU A 36 10.72 -19.23 2.87
C LEU A 36 11.06 -20.11 4.08
N ALA A 37 11.44 -21.37 3.83
CA ALA A 37 11.81 -22.31 4.89
C ALA A 37 13.12 -21.96 5.60
N ALA A 38 14.02 -21.23 4.93
CA ALA A 38 15.30 -20.81 5.48
C ALA A 38 15.25 -19.50 6.29
N ILE A 39 14.15 -18.74 6.22
CA ILE A 39 13.98 -17.48 6.94
C ILE A 39 13.61 -17.74 8.41
N ASP A 40 14.39 -17.16 9.33
CA ASP A 40 14.04 -17.13 10.75
C ASP A 40 12.78 -16.29 10.97
N GLN A 41 11.71 -16.91 11.47
CA GLN A 41 10.42 -16.25 11.67
C GLN A 41 10.40 -15.39 12.94
N GLU A 42 11.30 -15.66 13.90
CA GLU A 42 11.33 -14.93 15.17
C GLU A 42 11.80 -13.47 14.98
N ASP A 43 12.54 -13.18 13.90
CA ASP A 43 12.93 -11.83 13.48
C ASP A 43 11.73 -10.90 13.20
N PHE A 44 10.55 -11.48 12.95
CA PHE A 44 9.32 -10.74 12.65
C PHE A 44 8.38 -10.62 13.87
N LEU A 45 8.80 -11.07 15.06
CA LEU A 45 8.04 -10.85 16.28
C LEU A 45 7.82 -9.36 16.54
N GLY A 46 6.58 -8.99 16.88
CA GLY A 46 6.20 -7.60 17.14
C GLY A 46 6.08 -6.72 15.90
N PHE A 47 6.17 -7.27 14.68
CA PHE A 47 6.03 -6.50 13.43
C PHE A 47 4.62 -5.93 13.22
N SER A 48 3.58 -6.64 13.69
CA SER A 48 2.19 -6.25 13.47
C SER A 48 1.82 -4.97 14.23
N PHE A 49 1.42 -3.93 13.51
CA PHE A 49 0.90 -2.68 14.04
C PHE A 49 -0.37 -2.28 13.28
N ILE A 50 -1.41 -1.84 14.01
CA ILE A 50 -2.60 -1.22 13.44
C ILE A 50 -2.69 0.20 13.98
N ASN A 51 -2.81 1.19 13.09
CA ASN A 51 -2.98 2.58 13.49
C ASN A 51 -4.35 2.78 14.19
N PRO A 52 -4.40 3.17 15.48
CA PRO A 52 -5.66 3.39 16.20
C PRO A 52 -6.41 4.65 15.75
N GLU A 53 -5.74 5.57 15.05
CA GLU A 53 -6.33 6.82 14.56
C GLU A 53 -6.90 6.70 13.15
N LEU A 54 -6.76 5.54 12.50
CA LEU A 54 -7.28 5.31 11.16
C LEU A 54 -8.81 5.27 11.21
N ALA A 55 -9.45 6.36 10.79
CA ALA A 55 -10.90 6.41 10.64
C ALA A 55 -11.37 5.27 9.72
N PRO A 56 -12.50 4.59 10.06
CA PRO A 56 -13.08 3.57 9.19
C PRO A 56 -13.27 4.14 7.78
N PRO A 57 -13.00 3.37 6.71
CA PRO A 57 -13.23 3.85 5.36
C PRO A 57 -14.71 4.24 5.22
N THR A 58 -14.96 5.51 4.89
CA THR A 58 -16.28 5.96 4.46
C THR A 58 -16.59 5.28 3.14
N LEU A 59 -17.33 4.17 3.20
CA LEU A 59 -17.87 3.50 2.03
C LEU A 59 -18.92 4.42 1.39
N THR A 60 -18.49 5.30 0.49
CA THR A 60 -19.39 5.88 -0.51
C THR A 60 -19.66 4.80 -1.53
N ALA A 61 -20.70 4.00 -1.29
CA ALA A 61 -21.27 3.15 -2.33
C ALA A 61 -21.73 4.05 -3.48
N ILE A 62 -21.20 3.80 -4.68
CA ILE A 62 -21.72 4.33 -5.95
C ILE A 62 -22.34 3.18 -6.75
#